data_AF-A0A168PS95-F1
#
_entry.id   AF-A0A168PS95-F1
#
_cell.length_a   1.000
_cell.length_b   1.000
_cell.length_c   1.000
_cell.angle_alpha   90.00
_cell.angle_beta   90.00
_cell.angle_gamma   90.00
#
_symmetry.space_group_name_H-M   'P 1'
#
loop_
_entity.id
_entity.type
_entity.pdbx_description
1 polymer ?
#
loop_
_entity_poly.entity_id
_entity_poly.type
_entity_poly.pdbx_seq_one_letter_code
_entity_poly.pdbx_strand_id
1 'polypeptide(L)' 'MADKLTGTDPEQSITSAFAAFDTHGTGTIDADYLRECMTTMGDRFTDEEVDIMFKGPALDDSGLFNYREFVRVLKHGE' A
#
# COMPACT_ATOMS: atom_id res chain seq x y z
N MET A 1 8.60 -6.95 11.05
CA MET A 1 7.41 -6.33 10.44
C MET A 1 7.60 -4.82 10.29
N ALA A 2 8.26 -4.12 11.23
CA ALA A 2 8.56 -2.69 11.12
C ALA A 2 9.81 -2.34 10.25
N ASP A 3 10.66 -3.32 9.93
CA ASP A 3 11.95 -3.07 9.27
C ASP A 3 11.91 -2.97 7.73
N LYS A 4 10.85 -3.42 7.07
CA LYS A 4 10.70 -3.34 5.60
C LYS A 4 9.99 -2.07 5.12
N LEU A 5 9.13 -1.52 5.97
CA LEU A 5 8.42 -0.24 5.78
C LEU A 5 8.81 0.69 6.93
N THR A 6 10.11 0.80 7.22
CA THR A 6 10.56 1.67 8.31
C THR A 6 10.03 3.08 8.04
N GLY A 7 9.29 3.64 8.99
CA GLY A 7 8.70 4.99 8.92
C GLY A 7 9.70 6.15 8.77
N THR A 8 10.94 5.89 8.36
CA THR A 8 11.93 6.87 7.90
C THR A 8 11.62 7.38 6.49
N ASP A 9 11.09 6.55 5.60
CA ASP A 9 10.84 6.97 4.21
C ASP A 9 9.81 8.08 4.16
N PRO A 10 10.07 9.21 3.49
CA PRO A 10 9.11 10.31 3.42
C PRO A 10 7.80 9.81 2.79
N GLU A 11 6.66 10.36 3.23
CA GLU A 11 5.33 10.03 2.70
C GLU A 11 5.33 10.01 1.16
N GLN A 12 6.01 10.98 0.54
CA GLN A 12 6.15 11.07 -0.91
C GLN A 12 6.92 9.90 -1.55
N SER A 13 7.93 9.33 -0.90
CA SER A 13 8.64 8.16 -1.44
C SER A 13 7.72 6.96 -1.49
N ILE A 14 7.01 6.70 -0.39
CA ILE A 14 6.08 5.58 -0.29
C ILE A 14 4.94 5.77 -1.29
N THR A 15 4.38 6.98 -1.36
CA THR A 15 3.33 7.36 -2.32
C THR A 15 3.81 7.21 -3.77
N SER A 16 5.04 7.61 -4.08
CA SER A 16 5.61 7.46 -5.43
C SER A 16 5.84 6.00 -5.80
N ALA A 17 6.21 5.15 -4.84
CA ALA A 17 6.36 3.72 -5.07
C ALA A 17 5.00 3.09 -5.45
N PHE A 18 3.91 3.45 -4.76
CA PHE A 18 2.57 3.02 -5.13
C PHE A 18 2.08 3.64 -6.45
N ALA A 19 2.39 4.93 -6.68
CA ALA A 19 2.05 5.60 -7.94
C ALA A 19 2.71 4.97 -9.17
N ALA A 20 3.81 4.23 -9.00
CA ALA A 20 4.40 3.45 -10.08
C ALA A 20 3.51 2.28 -10.54
N PHE A 21 2.62 1.78 -9.68
CA PHE A 21 1.62 0.77 -10.01
C PHE A 21 0.31 1.38 -10.50
N ASP A 22 -0.02 2.60 -10.09
CA ASP A 22 -1.17 3.37 -10.58
C ASP A 22 -0.85 4.05 -11.92
N THR A 23 -0.94 3.28 -13.00
CA THR A 23 -0.70 3.76 -14.38
C THR A 23 -1.59 4.93 -14.79
N HIS A 24 -2.75 5.07 -14.15
CA HIS A 24 -3.72 6.12 -14.44
C HIS A 24 -3.59 7.35 -13.53
N GLY A 25 -2.77 7.30 -12.48
CA GLY A 25 -2.62 8.40 -11.51
C GLY A 25 -3.93 8.75 -10.79
N THR A 26 -4.82 7.77 -10.62
CA THR A 26 -6.11 7.93 -9.95
C THR A 26 -5.98 8.15 -8.44
N GLY A 27 -4.86 7.75 -7.84
CA GLY A 27 -4.72 7.72 -6.38
C GLY A 27 -5.24 6.44 -5.73
N THR A 28 -5.67 5.47 -6.54
CA THR A 28 -6.21 4.17 -6.11
C THR A 28 -5.69 3.06 -7.02
N ILE A 29 -5.47 1.87 -6.47
CA ILE A 29 -5.00 0.69 -7.22
C ILE A 29 -5.97 -0.45 -6.94
N ASP A 30 -6.21 -1.32 -7.92
CA ASP A 30 -6.99 -2.52 -7.68
C ASP A 30 -6.31 -3.39 -6.60
N ALA A 31 -7.07 -3.79 -5.57
CA ALA A 31 -6.53 -4.50 -4.42
C ALA A 31 -5.96 -5.88 -4.79
N ASP A 32 -6.60 -6.57 -5.74
CA ASP A 32 -6.17 -7.89 -6.20
C ASP A 32 -4.87 -7.77 -7.01
N TYR A 33 -4.80 -6.77 -7.89
CA TYR A 33 -3.59 -6.43 -8.64
C TYR A 33 -2.43 -6.02 -7.73
N LEU A 34 -2.69 -5.17 -6.74
CA LEU A 34 -1.66 -4.73 -5.79
C LEU A 34 -1.14 -5.91 -4.97
N ARG A 35 -2.03 -6.81 -4.53
CA ARG A 35 -1.66 -8.05 -3.83
C ARG A 35 -0.79 -8.95 -4.70
N GLU A 36 -1.14 -9.13 -5.96
CA GLU A 36 -0.33 -9.91 -6.91
C GLU A 36 1.04 -9.26 -7.12
N CYS A 37 1.09 -7.93 -7.28
CA CYS A 37 2.34 -7.19 -7.41
C CYS A 37 3.22 -7.29 -6.16
N MET A 38 2.65 -7.14 -4.96
CA MET A 38 3.38 -7.20 -3.69
C MET A 38 3.90 -8.61 -3.34
N THR A 39 3.21 -9.65 -3.81
CA THR A 39 3.67 -11.04 -3.67
C THR A 39 4.67 -11.46 -4.76
N THR A 40 4.66 -10.77 -5.90
CA THR A 40 5.54 -11.04 -7.06
C THR A 40 6.82 -10.21 -7.06
N MET A 41 6.80 -8.96 -6.59
CA MET A 41 7.97 -8.07 -6.54
C MET A 41 8.79 -8.26 -5.25
N GLY A 42 10.01 -8.79 -5.40
CA GLY A 42 11.09 -8.64 -4.44
C GLY A 42 10.87 -9.33 -3.08
N ASP A 43 11.19 -8.60 -2.01
CA ASP A 43 11.22 -9.09 -0.63
C ASP A 43 9.79 -9.26 -0.08
N ARG A 44 9.13 -10.31 -0.57
CA ARG A 44 7.71 -10.66 -0.40
C ARG A 44 7.14 -10.16 0.91
N PHE A 45 6.13 -9.31 0.81
CA PHE A 45 5.19 -9.11 1.90
C PHE A 45 4.43 -10.43 2.10
N THR A 46 4.25 -10.83 3.36
CA THR A 46 3.44 -12.02 3.64
C THR A 46 1.97 -11.73 3.42
N ASP A 47 1.17 -12.79 3.26
CA ASP A 47 -0.28 -12.68 3.12
C ASP A 47 -0.89 -11.92 4.30
N GLU A 48 -0.32 -12.08 5.49
CA GLU A 48 -0.69 -11.36 6.71
C GLU A 48 -0.35 -9.87 6.64
N GLU A 49 0.84 -9.50 6.14
CA GLU A 49 1.22 -8.08 6.00
C GLU A 49 0.33 -7.39 4.97
N VAL A 50 0.06 -8.06 3.86
CA VAL A 50 -0.90 -7.66 2.83
C VAL A 50 -2.29 -7.51 3.47
N ASP A 51 -2.81 -8.52 4.17
CA ASP A 51 -4.13 -8.48 4.84
C ASP A 51 -4.24 -7.30 5.82
N ILE A 52 -3.17 -6.99 6.58
CA ILE A 52 -3.13 -5.84 7.48
C ILE A 52 -3.22 -4.52 6.69
N MET A 53 -2.56 -4.40 5.53
CA MET A 53 -2.71 -3.22 4.66
C MET A 53 -4.14 -3.07 4.15
N PHE A 54 -4.78 -4.18 3.77
CA PHE A 54 -6.14 -4.20 3.22
C PHE A 54 -7.25 -4.15 4.29
N LYS A 55 -6.94 -4.37 5.57
CA LYS A 55 -7.90 -4.31 6.69
C LYS A 55 -8.20 -2.90 7.19
N GLY A 56 -7.48 -1.89 6.70
CA GLY A 56 -7.63 -0.49 7.12
C GLY A 56 -8.65 0.30 6.28
N PRO A 57 -8.84 1.60 6.60
CA PRO A 57 -9.68 2.51 5.81
C PRO A 57 -9.16 2.76 4.38
N ALA A 58 -8.00 2.18 4.04
CA ALA A 58 -7.41 2.29 2.71
C ALA A 58 -8.12 1.41 1.66
N LEU A 59 -8.86 0.36 2.04
CA LEU A 59 -9.61 -0.45 1.10
C LEU A 59 -11.08 -0.01 1.04
N ASP A 60 -11.53 0.36 -0.16
CA ASP A 60 -12.92 0.72 -0.43
C ASP A 60 -13.77 -0.54 -0.70
N ASP A 61 -15.09 -0.44 -0.51
CA ASP A 61 -16.04 -1.56 -0.69
C ASP A 61 -16.06 -2.07 -2.16
N SER A 62 -15.60 -1.22 -3.09
CA SER A 62 -15.42 -1.56 -4.50
C SER A 62 -14.15 -2.37 -4.81
N GLY A 63 -13.31 -2.71 -3.81
CA GLY A 63 -12.04 -3.41 -4.00
C GLY A 63 -10.90 -2.51 -4.48
N LEU A 64 -11.04 -1.19 -4.34
CA LEU A 64 -10.00 -0.23 -4.70
C LEU A 64 -9.20 0.16 -3.46
N PHE A 65 -7.88 0.04 -3.56
CA PHE A 65 -6.93 0.39 -2.52
C PHE A 65 -6.41 1.82 -2.70
N ASN A 66 -6.75 2.67 -1.75
CA ASN A 66 -6.28 4.04 -1.65
C ASN A 66 -4.95 4.10 -0.93
N TYR A 67 -3.87 4.05 -1.71
CA TYR A 67 -2.52 4.12 -1.17
C TYR A 67 -2.21 5.45 -0.48
N ARG A 68 -2.91 6.55 -0.81
CA ARG A 68 -2.70 7.86 -0.18
C ARG A 68 -3.17 7.85 1.27
N GLU A 69 -4.35 7.30 1.52
CA GLU A 69 -4.85 7.08 2.88
C GLU A 69 -3.99 6.05 3.62
N PHE A 70 -3.51 5.00 2.93
CA PHE A 70 -2.58 4.05 3.54
C PHE A 70 -1.29 4.72 4.04
N VAL A 71 -0.60 5.51 3.20
CA VAL A 71 0.65 6.18 3.63
C VAL A 71 0.36 7.15 4.77
N ARG A 72 -0.79 7.84 4.73
CA ARG A 72 -1.22 8.73 5.80
C ARG A 72 -1.44 7.98 7.12
N VAL A 73 -2.12 6.84 7.11
CA VAL A 73 -2.31 5.98 8.29
C VAL A 73 -0.97 5.43 8.79
N LEU A 74 -0.11 4.97 7.88
CA LEU A 74 1.22 4.45 8.21
C LEU A 74 2.11 5.51 8.90
N LYS A 75 1.99 6.79 8.49
CA LYS A 75 2.77 7.90 9.02
C LYS A 75 2.17 8.56 10.25
N HIS A 76 0.84 8.67 10.31
CA HIS A 76 0.15 9.37 11.37
C HIS A 76 -0.38 8.45 12.48
N GLY A 77 -0.38 7.12 12.28
CA GLY A 77 -0.59 6.10 13.30
C GLY A 77 -1.69 6.45 14.31
N GLU A 78 -2.95 6.46 13.87
CA GLU A 78 -4.09 6.33 14.79
C GLU A 78 -4.59 4.88 14.83
#